data_AF-A0A7G9W9G7-F1
#
_entry.id   AF-A0A7G9W9G7-F1
#
_cell.length_a   1.000
_cell.length_b   1.000
_cell.length_c   1.000
_cell.angle_alpha   90.00
_cell.angle_beta   90.00
_cell.angle_gamma   90.00
#
_symmetry.space_group_name_H-M   'P 1'
#
loop_
_entity.id
_entity.type
_entity.pdbx_description
1 polymer ?
#
loop_
_entity_poly.entity_id
_entity_poly.type
_entity_poly.pdbx_seq_one_letter_code
_entity_poly.pdbx_strand_id
1 'polypeptide(L)'
;MNQNIEVINPKLWAVRFNLIPFIKEIDYKPDAATPAYEEPARITNDGKLLLNKDCPIYQLMKDMFPKIMKKKDEQLQKELKNSQIKMNKTDMEILYASMLQVEIERRAKERGES
;
A
#
# COMPACT_ATOMS: atom_id res chain seq x y z
N MET A 1 15.58 -16.31 -0.72
CA MET A 1 14.61 -15.22 -0.97
C MET A 1 13.62 -15.74 -2.01
N ASN A 2 12.31 -15.66 -1.74
CA ASN A 2 11.27 -16.20 -2.62
C ASN A 2 11.24 -15.42 -3.95
N GLN A 3 11.36 -16.10 -5.10
CA GLN A 3 11.40 -15.45 -6.43
C GLN A 3 10.09 -14.75 -6.79
N ASN A 4 8.99 -15.06 -6.11
CA ASN A 4 7.70 -14.44 -6.33
C ASN A 4 7.53 -13.08 -5.63
N ILE A 5 8.52 -12.68 -4.80
CA ILE A 5 8.53 -11.40 -4.10
C ILE A 5 9.58 -10.49 -4.74
N GLU A 6 9.11 -9.35 -5.23
CA GLU A 6 9.97 -8.24 -5.63
C GLU A 6 10.09 -7.26 -4.45
N VAL A 7 11.27 -7.15 -3.86
CA VAL A 7 11.51 -6.20 -2.77
C VAL A 7 11.91 -4.86 -3.35
N ILE A 8 11.01 -3.87 -3.26
CA ILE A 8 11.26 -2.49 -3.72
C ILE A 8 12.08 -1.75 -2.67
N ASN A 9 11.71 -1.89 -1.39
CA ASN A 9 12.50 -1.46 -0.23
C ASN A 9 12.11 -2.31 1.02
N PRO A 10 12.76 -2.13 2.19
CA PRO A 10 12.47 -2.95 3.38
C PRO A 10 11.01 -2.94 3.89
N LYS A 11 10.23 -1.92 3.53
CA LYS A 11 8.82 -1.71 3.96
C LYS A 11 7.81 -1.78 2.80
N LEU A 12 8.28 -1.96 1.56
CA LEU A 12 7.47 -1.99 0.36
C LEU A 12 7.89 -3.16 -0.54
N TRP A 13 7.02 -4.15 -0.67
CA TRP A 13 7.24 -5.30 -1.54
C TRP A 13 6.15 -5.36 -2.60
N ALA A 14 6.41 -6.13 -3.66
CA ALA A 14 5.45 -6.42 -4.70
C ALA A 14 5.36 -7.93 -4.94
N VAL A 15 4.15 -8.43 -5.10
CA VAL A 15 3.84 -9.86 -5.25
C VAL A 15 2.58 -10.02 -6.10
N ARG A 16 2.44 -11.14 -6.81
CA ARG A 16 1.14 -11.48 -7.41
C ARG A 16 0.24 -12.04 -6.32
N PHE A 17 -0.91 -11.44 -6.09
CA PHE A 17 -1.71 -11.77 -4.90
C PHE A 17 -2.24 -13.21 -4.90
N ASN A 18 -2.48 -13.79 -6.08
CA ASN A 18 -2.81 -15.20 -6.24
C ASN A 18 -1.71 -16.17 -5.78
N LEU A 19 -0.46 -15.71 -5.66
CA LEU A 19 0.67 -16.51 -5.18
C LEU A 19 0.87 -16.39 -3.67
N ILE A 20 0.27 -15.40 -3.01
CA ILE A 20 0.49 -15.16 -1.57
C ILE A 20 0.16 -16.39 -0.71
N PRO A 21 -0.93 -17.16 -0.94
CA PRO A 21 -1.21 -18.37 -0.15
C PRO A 21 -0.06 -19.40 -0.14
N PHE A 22 0.88 -19.31 -1.09
CA PHE A 22 2.03 -20.20 -1.19
C PHE A 22 3.34 -19.59 -0.63
N ILE A 23 3.28 -18.37 -0.08
CA ILE A 23 4.43 -17.62 0.44
C ILE A 23 4.34 -17.58 1.96
N LYS A 24 5.12 -18.41 2.64
CA LYS A 24 5.10 -18.55 4.11
C LYS A 24 5.51 -17.27 4.84
N GLU A 25 6.27 -16.40 4.18
CA GLU A 25 6.77 -15.15 4.72
C GLU A 25 5.69 -14.06 4.83
N ILE A 26 4.51 -14.28 4.23
CA ILE A 26 3.43 -13.31 4.19
C ILE A 26 2.20 -13.91 4.89
N ASP A 27 1.82 -13.34 6.04
CA ASP A 27 0.55 -13.66 6.69
C ASP A 27 -0.58 -12.98 5.92
N TYR A 28 -1.27 -13.75 5.08
CA TYR A 28 -2.37 -13.29 4.25
C TYR A 28 -3.57 -14.20 4.39
N LYS A 29 -4.68 -13.62 4.82
CA LYS A 29 -6.00 -14.22 4.74
C LYS A 29 -6.79 -13.47 3.67
N PRO A 30 -7.09 -14.08 2.51
CA PRO A 30 -7.94 -13.43 1.53
C PRO A 30 -9.28 -13.07 2.17
N ASP A 31 -9.80 -11.91 1.82
CA ASP A 31 -11.18 -11.59 2.16
C ASP A 31 -12.08 -12.44 1.26
N ALA A 32 -13.00 -13.21 1.85
CA ALA A 32 -13.94 -14.01 1.08
C ALA A 32 -14.86 -13.15 0.20
N ALA A 33 -15.05 -11.87 0.55
CA ALA A 33 -15.87 -10.92 -0.19
C ALA A 33 -15.11 -10.17 -1.30
N THR A 34 -13.78 -10.21 -1.34
CA THR A 34 -12.98 -9.49 -2.34
C THR A 34 -11.95 -10.42 -2.97
N PRO A 35 -12.07 -10.71 -4.28
CA PRO A 35 -11.09 -11.53 -4.96
C PRO A 35 -9.69 -10.95 -4.84
N ALA A 36 -8.70 -11.81 -4.55
CA ALA A 36 -7.32 -11.39 -4.29
C ALA A 36 -6.69 -10.59 -5.46
N TYR A 37 -7.15 -10.78 -6.70
CA TYR A 37 -6.66 -10.04 -7.86
C TYR A 37 -7.22 -8.60 -7.98
N GLU A 38 -8.32 -8.29 -7.28
CA GLU A 38 -8.93 -6.95 -7.27
C GLU A 38 -8.33 -6.05 -6.20
N GLU A 39 -7.64 -6.65 -5.21
CA GLU A 39 -6.96 -5.90 -4.17
C GLU A 39 -5.67 -5.26 -4.72
N PRO A 40 -5.55 -3.92 -4.73
CA PRO A 40 -4.39 -3.24 -5.31
C PRO A 40 -3.15 -3.34 -4.42
N ALA A 41 -3.34 -3.31 -3.10
CA ALA A 41 -2.28 -3.39 -2.11
C ALA A 41 -2.82 -3.85 -0.76
N ARG A 42 -1.94 -4.35 0.11
CA ARG A 42 -2.27 -4.77 1.47
C ARG A 42 -1.17 -4.44 2.47
N ILE A 43 -1.57 -4.03 3.67
CA ILE A 43 -0.67 -3.81 4.81
C ILE A 43 -0.63 -5.09 5.66
N THR A 44 0.56 -5.67 5.80
CA THR A 44 0.80 -6.83 6.67
C THR A 44 0.74 -6.45 8.16
N ASN A 45 0.62 -7.44 9.04
CA ASN A 45 0.57 -7.23 10.48
C ASN A 45 1.85 -6.60 11.06
N ASP A 46 2.99 -6.80 10.40
CA ASP A 46 4.28 -6.21 10.76
C ASP A 46 4.60 -4.89 10.01
N GLY A 47 3.58 -4.27 9.40
CA GLY A 47 3.69 -2.93 8.82
C GLY A 47 4.46 -2.86 7.51
N LYS A 48 4.48 -3.93 6.70
CA LYS A 48 4.93 -3.87 5.30
C LYS A 48 3.74 -3.60 4.39
N LEU A 49 3.97 -2.85 3.32
CA LEU A 49 3.01 -2.69 2.24
C LEU A 49 3.35 -3.65 1.09
N LEU A 50 2.38 -4.48 0.72
CA LEU A 50 2.46 -5.39 -0.42
C LEU A 50 1.67 -4.80 -1.58
N LEU A 51 2.30 -4.62 -2.74
CA LEU A 51 1.63 -4.19 -3.97
C LEU A 51 1.28 -5.41 -4.82
N ASN A 52 0.07 -5.44 -5.35
CA ASN A 52 -0.35 -6.48 -6.27
C ASN A 52 0.18 -6.20 -7.69
N LYS A 53 1.04 -7.09 -8.19
CA LYS A 53 1.66 -6.97 -9.53
C LYS A 53 0.65 -7.10 -10.67
N ASP A 54 -0.50 -7.71 -10.42
CA ASP A 54 -1.54 -7.92 -11.43
C ASP A 54 -2.54 -6.74 -11.48
N CYS A 55 -2.40 -5.75 -10.59
CA CYS A 55 -3.23 -4.56 -10.60
C CYS A 55 -2.82 -3.58 -11.73
N PRO A 56 -3.77 -3.02 -12.53
CA PRO A 56 -3.44 -2.10 -13.63
C PRO A 56 -2.62 -0.87 -13.21
N ILE A 57 -2.83 -0.38 -11.97
CA ILE A 57 -2.13 0.78 -11.43
C ILE A 57 -0.81 0.42 -10.72
N TYR A 58 -0.34 -0.83 -10.81
CA TYR A 58 0.87 -1.32 -10.13
C TYR A 58 2.10 -0.45 -10.39
N GLN A 59 2.40 -0.11 -11.65
CA GLN A 59 3.59 0.68 -11.98
C GLN A 59 3.53 2.07 -11.36
N LEU A 60 2.36 2.71 -11.41
CA LEU A 60 2.14 4.00 -10.75
C LEU A 60 2.36 3.91 -9.24
N MET A 61 1.81 2.88 -8.59
CA MET A 61 1.99 2.67 -7.15
C MET A 61 3.46 2.43 -6.79
N LYS A 62 4.14 1.58 -7.56
CA LYS A 62 5.56 1.27 -7.39
C LYS A 62 6.44 2.53 -7.47
N ASP A 63 6.10 3.49 -8.34
CA ASP A 63 6.84 4.74 -8.48
C ASP A 63 6.50 5.79 -7.40
N MET A 64 5.25 5.79 -6.91
CA MET A 64 4.74 6.82 -6.00
C MET A 64 4.99 6.48 -4.53
N PHE A 65 4.78 5.23 -4.09
CA PHE A 65 4.98 4.86 -2.68
C PHE A 65 6.39 5.15 -2.15
N PRO A 66 7.50 4.89 -2.87
CA PRO A 66 8.83 5.26 -2.39
C PRO A 66 9.01 6.76 -2.14
N LYS A 67 8.28 7.62 -2.85
CA LYS A 67 8.30 9.08 -2.65
C LYS A 67 7.46 9.47 -1.43
N ILE A 68 6.29 8.85 -1.27
CA ILE A 68 5.40 9.06 -0.13
C ILE A 68 6.07 8.60 1.17
N MET A 69 6.68 7.42 1.18
CA MET A 69 7.37 6.84 2.34
C MET A 69 8.55 7.70 2.85
N LYS A 70 9.12 8.58 2.02
CA LYS A 70 10.18 9.51 2.43
C LYS A 70 9.66 10.74 3.19
N LYS A 71 8.35 11.00 3.18
CA LYS A 71 7.74 12.14 3.88
C LYS A 71 7.66 11.88 5.38
N LYS A 72 7.71 12.96 6.17
CA LYS A 72 7.46 12.92 7.62
C LYS A 72 5.97 12.74 7.90
N ASP A 73 5.62 12.21 9.07
CA ASP A 73 4.22 12.02 9.50
C ASP A 73 3.40 13.31 9.38
N GLU A 74 3.95 14.43 9.86
CA GLU A 74 3.29 15.75 9.77
C GLU A 74 2.99 16.17 8.32
N GLN A 75 3.89 15.83 7.37
CA GLN A 75 3.69 16.16 5.96
C GLN A 75 2.58 15.28 5.36
N LEU A 76 2.56 13.99 5.67
CA LEU A 76 1.51 13.07 5.23
C LEU A 76 0.13 13.54 5.72
N GLN A 77 0.02 13.83 7.02
CA GLN A 77 -1.21 14.30 7.64
C GLN A 77 -1.69 15.64 7.05
N LYS A 78 -0.75 16.58 6.84
CA LYS A 78 -1.07 17.88 6.23
C LYS A 78 -1.55 17.73 4.79
N GLU A 79 -0.88 16.93 3.97
CA GLU A 79 -1.27 16.71 2.57
C GLU A 79 -2.62 15.99 2.46
N LEU A 80 -2.87 15.00 3.32
CA LEU A 80 -4.15 14.30 3.37
C LEU A 80 -5.29 15.26 3.77
N LYS A 81 -5.09 16.07 4.82
CA LYS A 81 -6.07 17.10 5.25
C LYS A 81 -6.35 18.12 4.14
N ASN A 82 -5.30 18.58 3.46
CA ASN A 82 -5.43 19.50 2.33
C ASN A 82 -6.21 18.88 1.17
N SER A 83 -6.03 17.58 0.92
CA SER A 83 -6.86 16.87 -0.05
C SER A 83 -8.32 16.90 0.39
N GLN A 84 -8.64 16.51 1.62
CA GLN A 84 -10.03 16.43 2.11
C GLN A 84 -10.84 17.72 1.89
N ILE A 85 -10.26 18.90 2.12
CA ILE A 85 -10.94 20.19 1.96
C ILE A 85 -11.12 20.65 0.50
N LYS A 86 -10.46 20.02 -0.47
CA LYS A 86 -10.57 20.37 -1.89
C LYS A 86 -11.90 19.86 -2.47
N MET A 87 -12.74 20.76 -3.00
CA MET A 87 -14.07 20.41 -3.56
C MET A 87 -14.00 19.65 -4.89
N ASN A 88 -13.07 20.01 -5.78
CA ASN A 88 -12.97 19.44 -7.13
C ASN A 88 -11.66 18.68 -7.29
N LYS A 89 -11.64 17.42 -6.86
CA LYS A 89 -10.47 16.53 -6.97
C LYS A 89 -10.49 15.81 -8.32
N THR A 90 -9.32 15.70 -8.95
CA THR A 90 -9.15 14.76 -10.06
C THR A 90 -9.01 13.33 -9.53
N ASP A 91 -9.23 12.32 -10.39
CA ASP A 91 -9.03 10.91 -10.02
C ASP A 91 -7.62 10.65 -9.49
N MET A 92 -6.62 11.32 -10.06
CA MET A 92 -5.23 11.24 -9.60
C MET A 92 -5.03 11.82 -8.20
N GLU A 93 -5.75 12.87 -7.84
CA GLU A 93 -5.70 13.45 -6.49
C GLU A 93 -6.42 12.59 -5.47
N ILE A 94 -7.52 11.93 -5.86
CA ILE A 94 -8.23 10.94 -5.04
C ILE A 94 -7.31 9.74 -4.79
N LEU A 95 -6.67 9.23 -5.84
CA LEU A 95 -5.73 8.13 -5.74
C LEU A 95 -4.53 8.49 -4.87
N TYR A 96 -3.93 9.66 -5.08
CA TYR A 96 -2.82 10.13 -4.25
C TYR A 96 -3.20 10.25 -2.78
N ALA A 97 -4.38 10.81 -2.47
CA ALA A 97 -4.89 10.88 -1.10
C ALA A 97 -5.08 9.50 -0.48
N SER A 98 -5.57 8.53 -1.26
CA SER A 98 -5.71 7.14 -0.82
C SER A 98 -4.34 6.52 -0.51
N MET A 99 -3.32 6.80 -1.33
CA MET A 99 -1.95 6.35 -1.07
C MET A 99 -1.33 6.99 0.19
N LEU A 100 -1.63 8.27 0.47
CA LEU A 100 -1.22 8.93 1.71
C LEU A 100 -1.84 8.22 2.93
N GLN A 101 -3.15 7.94 2.87
CA GLN A 101 -3.89 7.23 3.91
C GLN A 101 -3.28 5.85 4.18
N VAL A 102 -2.98 5.08 3.12
CA VAL A 102 -2.34 3.77 3.23
C VAL A 102 -0.96 3.84 3.93
N GLU A 103 -0.11 4.82 3.60
CA GLU A 103 1.18 4.94 4.28
C GLU A 103 1.02 5.34 5.77
N ILE A 104 0.03 6.18 6.09
CA ILE A 104 -0.29 6.53 7.48
C ILE A 104 -0.70 5.28 8.25
N GLU A 105 -1.62 4.48 7.71
CA GLU A 105 -2.07 3.21 8.31
C GLU A 105 -0.93 2.20 8.45
N ARG A 106 -0.03 2.13 7.46
CA ARG A 106 1.14 1.26 7.50
C ARG A 106 2.05 1.63 8.67
N ARG A 107 2.30 2.93 8.88
CA ARG A 107 3.09 3.43 10.03
C ARG A 107 2.41 3.13 11.36
N ALA A 108 1.09 3.27 11.45
CA ALA A 108 0.33 2.92 12.63
C ALA A 108 0.51 1.43 12.99
N LYS A 109 0.32 0.53 12.01
CA LYS A 109 0.57 -0.92 12.21
C LYS A 109 2.00 -1.22 12.62
N GLU A 110 2.99 -0.58 11.98
CA GLU A 110 4.41 -0.72 12.33
C GLU A 110 4.71 -0.31 13.77
N ARG A 111 3.99 0.69 14.30
CA ARG A 111 4.10 1.15 15.69
C ARG A 111 3.23 0.36 16.67
N GLY A 112 2.40 -0.58 16.20
CA GLY A 112 1.44 -1.31 17.02
C GLY A 112 0.24 -0.47 17.46
N GLU A 113 -0.09 0.59 16.71
CA GLU A 113 -1.29 1.40 16.91
C GLU A 113 -2.49 0.68 16.26
N SER A 114 -3.52 0.40 17.05
CA SER A 114 -4.71 -0.41 16.69
C SER A 114 -5.68 0.31 15.77
#